data_AF-A0A4Y6UT62-F1
#
_entry.id   AF-A0A4Y6UT62-F1
#
_cell.length_a   1.000
_cell.length_b   1.000
_cell.length_c   1.000
_cell.angle_alpha   90.00
_cell.angle_beta   90.00
_cell.angle_gamma   90.00
#
_symmetry.space_group_name_H-M   'P 1'
#
loop_
_entity.id
_entity.type
_entity.pdbx_description
1 polymer ?
#
loop_
_entity_poly.entity_id
_entity_poly.type
_entity_poly.pdbx_seq_one_letter_code
_entity_poly.pdbx_strand_id
1 'polypeptide(L)'
;MKVVARVNLEGLYVEDEIVEDEFSGVSPIAHHPILSANLIFDESSLEEEGEGSNVMGYLVGISVPPGLYKPRFDLERWKHHKESNLQNPTGYWSEGLTLEEIKVLTKSPESDPTELDRIGFSLVQRELEALELRQQNEALGAQIVEKEIQMMTMQAQNQALGASLVGFELRLMSLESDKNTQPEGVDKNV
;
A
#
# COMPACT_ATOMS: atom_id res chain seq x y z
N MET A 1 -12.64 24.39 37.21
CA MET A 1 -11.79 23.21 36.91
C MET A 1 -10.96 23.56 35.70
N LYS A 2 -9.65 23.39 35.78
CA LYS A 2 -8.63 23.80 34.81
C LYS A 2 -7.77 22.59 34.47
N VAL A 3 -7.35 22.52 33.21
CA VAL A 3 -6.42 21.48 32.74
C VAL A 3 -4.99 21.93 33.04
N VAL A 4 -4.22 21.06 33.69
CA VAL A 4 -2.81 21.26 34.05
C VAL A 4 -1.99 20.13 33.44
N ALA A 5 -0.75 20.44 33.06
CA ALA A 5 0.13 19.46 32.45
C ALA A 5 0.82 18.61 33.51
N ARG A 6 0.72 17.28 33.41
CA ARG A 6 1.54 16.35 34.18
C ARG A 6 2.84 16.08 33.44
N VAL A 7 3.97 16.30 34.11
CA VAL A 7 5.32 16.07 33.58
C VAL A 7 6.06 15.03 34.41
N ASN A 8 7.01 14.31 33.80
CA ASN A 8 7.88 13.39 34.50
C ASN A 8 9.03 14.12 35.24
N LEU A 9 9.97 13.39 35.83
CA LEU A 9 11.10 13.96 36.58
C LEU A 9 12.05 14.79 35.69
N GLU A 10 12.11 14.48 34.40
CA GLU A 10 12.87 15.21 33.41
C GLU A 10 12.12 16.44 32.84
N GLY A 11 10.88 16.64 33.28
CA GLY A 11 9.98 17.71 32.82
C GLY A 11 9.27 17.42 31.50
N LEU A 12 9.42 16.22 30.92
CA LEU A 12 8.72 15.83 29.70
C LEU A 12 7.23 15.69 29.96
N TYR A 13 6.41 16.30 29.11
CA TYR A 13 4.96 16.19 29.15
C TYR A 13 4.49 14.73 29.02
N VAL A 14 3.61 14.31 29.93
CA VAL A 14 3.05 12.96 29.99
C VAL A 14 1.56 12.99 29.60
N GLU A 15 0.73 13.70 30.36
CA GLU A 15 -0.70 13.81 30.12
C GLU A 15 -1.29 15.06 30.78
N ASP A 16 -2.58 15.30 30.53
CA ASP A 16 -3.36 16.36 31.15
C ASP A 16 -4.07 15.85 32.41
N GLU A 17 -4.06 16.67 33.47
CA GLU A 17 -4.79 16.43 34.71
C GLU A 17 -5.77 17.59 34.98
N ILE A 18 -6.96 17.30 35.50
CA ILE A 18 -7.97 18.32 35.80
C ILE A 18 -7.84 18.70 37.28
N VAL A 19 -7.53 19.96 37.55
CA VAL A 19 -7.41 20.52 38.91
C VAL A 19 -8.40 21.67 39.08
N GLU A 20 -8.58 22.15 40.31
CA GLU A 20 -9.35 23.36 40.58
C GLU A 20 -8.76 24.60 39.88
N ASP A 21 -9.61 25.58 39.59
CA ASP A 21 -9.24 26.74 38.75
C ASP A 21 -8.18 27.65 39.41
N GLU A 22 -8.06 27.56 40.73
CA GLU A 22 -7.11 28.31 41.55
C GLU A 22 -5.66 27.78 41.45
N PHE A 23 -5.47 26.59 40.89
CA PHE A 23 -4.12 26.01 40.78
C PHE A 23 -3.26 26.74 39.75
N SER A 24 -2.18 27.32 40.25
CA SER A 24 -1.14 28.01 39.49
C SER A 24 0.22 27.71 40.10
N GLY A 25 1.18 27.27 39.26
CA GLY A 25 2.53 26.93 39.71
C GLY A 25 2.91 25.49 39.36
N VAL A 26 3.92 24.97 40.07
CA VAL A 26 4.45 23.61 39.86
C VAL A 26 4.45 22.88 41.19
N SER A 27 3.79 21.72 41.25
CA SER A 27 3.68 20.90 42.47
C SER A 27 4.25 19.50 42.24
N PRO A 28 5.11 18.97 43.13
CA PRO A 28 5.63 17.61 43.02
C PRO A 28 4.54 16.56 43.25
N ILE A 29 4.62 15.45 42.50
CA ILE A 29 3.75 14.27 42.65
C ILE A 29 4.55 13.20 43.40
N ALA A 30 4.18 12.95 44.66
CA ALA A 30 4.78 11.88 45.45
C ALA A 30 4.15 10.53 45.12
N HIS A 31 4.97 9.47 45.09
CA HIS A 31 4.46 8.10 45.02
C HIS A 31 3.85 7.69 46.36
N HIS A 32 2.53 7.85 46.53
CA HIS A 32 1.83 7.19 47.62
C HIS A 32 1.63 5.71 47.25
N PRO A 33 2.25 4.74 47.96
CA PRO A 33 2.18 3.33 47.56
C PRO A 33 0.78 2.72 47.66
N ILE A 34 -0.20 3.41 48.23
CA ILE A 34 -1.57 2.93 48.40
C ILE A 34 -2.45 4.17 48.41
N LEU A 35 -3.37 4.28 47.45
CA LEU A 35 -4.73 4.86 47.55
C LEU A 35 -5.30 5.06 46.14
N SER A 36 -5.38 3.97 45.39
CA SER A 36 -6.51 3.81 44.48
C SER A 36 -7.78 3.69 45.34
N ALA A 37 -8.67 4.67 45.19
CA ALA A 37 -10.00 4.83 45.83
C ALA A 37 -10.06 5.82 47.02
N ASN A 38 -10.71 6.95 46.75
CA ASN A 38 -11.31 7.91 47.69
C ASN A 38 -10.37 8.58 48.70
N LEU A 39 -9.84 9.75 48.33
CA LEU A 39 -9.34 10.70 49.33
C LEU A 39 -10.41 11.72 49.68
N ILE A 40 -10.99 11.49 50.86
CA ILE A 40 -11.52 12.53 51.73
C ILE A 40 -10.35 13.50 51.99
N PHE A 41 -10.56 14.76 51.64
CA PHE A 41 -9.62 15.85 51.87
C PHE A 41 -9.56 16.13 53.38
N ASP A 42 -8.44 15.82 54.03
CA ASP A 42 -8.14 16.30 55.38
C ASP A 42 -7.05 17.36 55.27
N GLU A 43 -7.46 18.59 55.52
CA GLU A 43 -6.68 19.83 55.48
C GLU A 43 -5.85 19.96 56.76
N SER A 44 -4.96 18.99 57.01
CA SER A 44 -4.12 19.01 58.21
C SER A 44 -2.84 18.19 58.06
N SER A 45 -2.03 18.46 57.03
CA SER A 45 -0.66 17.91 56.94
C SER A 45 0.25 18.83 56.12
N LEU A 46 0.39 20.07 56.56
CA LEU A 46 1.56 20.89 56.22
C LEU A 46 2.70 20.50 57.17
N GLU A 47 3.91 20.43 56.61
CA GLU A 47 5.21 20.22 57.28
C GLU A 47 5.67 18.75 57.44
N GLU A 48 6.21 18.18 56.36
CA GLU A 48 7.38 17.30 56.48
C GLU A 48 8.39 17.67 55.38
N GLU A 49 9.44 18.40 55.79
CA GLU A 49 10.74 18.34 55.12
C GLU A 49 11.27 16.91 55.27
N GLY A 50 10.85 16.03 54.37
CA GLY A 50 11.31 14.65 54.27
C GLY A 50 12.22 14.47 53.07
N GLU A 51 13.53 14.46 53.31
CA GLU A 51 14.51 13.86 52.41
C GLU A 51 14.01 12.45 51.99
N GLY A 52 13.67 12.28 50.72
CA GLY A 52 13.39 10.96 50.14
C GLY A 52 11.93 10.59 49.88
N SER A 53 11.01 11.55 49.73
CA SER A 53 9.77 11.22 49.00
C SER A 53 10.14 10.86 47.56
N ASN A 54 9.79 9.65 47.13
CA ASN A 54 10.04 9.20 45.76
C ASN A 54 9.09 9.97 44.83
N VAL A 55 9.47 11.20 44.47
CA VAL A 55 8.74 12.04 43.52
C VAL A 55 8.73 11.29 42.19
N MET A 56 7.55 11.12 41.60
CA MET A 56 7.37 10.45 40.30
C MET A 56 7.23 11.45 39.14
N GLY A 57 6.89 12.71 39.45
CA GLY A 57 6.69 13.75 38.45
C GLY A 57 6.22 15.06 39.08
N TYR A 58 5.73 15.98 38.25
CA TYR A 58 5.24 17.28 38.68
C TYR A 58 3.94 17.65 37.94
N LEU A 59 3.04 18.35 38.63
CA LEU A 59 1.88 19.02 38.04
C LEU A 59 2.24 20.47 37.74
N VAL A 60 2.04 20.89 36.50
CA VAL A 60 2.38 22.21 35.99
C VAL A 60 1.09 22.94 35.62
N GLY A 61 0.71 23.92 36.43
CA GLY A 61 -0.47 24.78 36.26
C GLY A 61 -0.29 25.88 35.21
N ILE A 62 0.81 25.84 34.46
CA ILE A 62 1.16 26.76 33.38
C ILE A 62 0.74 26.13 32.06
N SER A 63 -0.06 26.86 31.28
CA SER A 63 -0.51 26.39 29.97
C SER A 63 0.65 26.10 29.02
N VAL A 64 0.57 24.95 28.35
CA VAL A 64 1.51 24.55 27.30
C VAL A 64 1.32 25.45 26.07
N PRO A 65 2.38 26.09 25.54
CA PRO A 65 2.31 26.79 24.27
C PRO A 65 1.88 25.87 23.13
N PRO A 66 1.00 26.33 22.22
CA PRO A 66 0.67 25.55 21.03
C PRO A 66 1.91 25.42 20.13
N GLY A 67 2.02 24.30 19.43
CA GLY A 67 3.05 24.07 18.40
C GLY A 67 4.33 23.40 18.87
N LEU A 68 4.46 23.09 20.17
CA LEU A 68 5.58 22.30 20.70
C LEU A 68 5.37 20.80 20.45
N TYR A 69 6.39 20.12 19.93
CA TYR A 69 6.41 18.68 19.71
C TYR A 69 6.98 17.97 20.95
N LYS A 70 6.13 17.20 21.64
CA LYS A 70 6.45 16.57 22.94
C LYS A 70 7.03 17.60 23.92
N PRO A 71 6.21 18.54 24.41
CA PRO A 71 6.65 19.66 25.23
C PRO A 71 7.46 19.21 26.45
N ARG A 72 8.48 19.99 26.82
CA ARG A 72 9.29 19.77 28.02
C ARG A 72 9.34 21.03 28.87
N PHE A 73 9.00 20.87 30.15
CA PHE A 73 9.04 21.91 31.16
C PHE A 73 10.38 21.93 31.88
N ASP A 74 11.03 23.09 31.94
CA ASP A 74 12.30 23.26 32.64
C ASP A 74 12.09 23.48 34.15
N LEU A 75 12.05 22.37 34.89
CA LEU A 75 11.84 22.34 36.34
C LEU A 75 12.96 23.03 37.12
N GLU A 76 14.21 22.91 36.66
CA GLU A 76 15.38 23.47 37.35
C GLU A 76 15.39 24.99 37.20
N ARG A 77 15.11 25.48 35.99
CA ARG A 77 14.95 26.92 35.73
C ARG A 77 13.77 27.50 36.52
N TRP A 78 12.68 26.74 36.69
CA TRP A 78 11.55 27.14 37.53
C TRP A 78 11.92 27.23 39.02
N LYS A 79 12.61 26.22 39.57
CA LYS A 79 13.06 26.21 40.98
C LYS A 79 14.03 27.35 41.30
N HIS A 80 14.94 27.67 40.38
CA HIS A 80 15.90 28.77 40.54
C HIS A 80 15.28 30.17 40.39
N HIS A 81 14.10 30.29 39.79
CA HIS A 81 13.45 31.58 39.51
C HIS A 81 12.70 32.17 40.72
N LYS A 82 13.07 31.82 41.95
CA LYS A 82 12.27 32.09 43.16
C LYS A 82 12.08 33.58 43.55
N GLU A 83 12.55 34.56 42.78
CA GLU A 83 12.56 35.97 43.23
C GLU A 83 12.25 37.08 42.21
N SER A 84 11.93 36.82 40.93
CA SER A 84 11.76 37.93 39.95
C SER A 84 10.54 37.77 39.04
N ASN A 85 9.49 38.53 39.34
CA ASN A 85 8.40 38.99 38.46
C ASN A 85 8.02 38.12 37.23
N LEU A 86 6.84 37.49 37.31
CA LEU A 86 6.24 36.54 36.36
C LEU A 86 5.79 37.19 35.04
N GLN A 87 6.70 37.82 34.28
CA GLN A 87 6.32 38.51 33.04
C GLN A 87 5.98 37.53 31.89
N ASN A 88 6.45 36.27 31.94
CA ASN A 88 6.12 35.26 30.93
C ASN A 88 6.21 33.80 31.47
N PRO A 89 5.14 33.27 32.09
CA PRO A 89 5.17 31.93 32.68
C PRO A 89 5.25 30.81 31.63
N THR A 90 4.91 31.04 30.37
CA THR A 90 5.00 30.01 29.33
C THR A 90 6.42 29.79 28.79
N GLY A 91 7.37 30.67 29.14
CA GLY A 91 8.77 30.62 28.69
C GLY A 91 9.61 29.48 29.29
N TYR A 92 9.05 28.68 30.20
CA TYR A 92 9.69 27.46 30.74
C TYR A 92 9.40 26.22 29.90
N TRP A 93 8.52 26.32 28.90
CA TRP A 93 8.26 25.26 27.95
C TRP A 93 9.23 25.32 26.78
N SER A 94 9.75 24.16 26.40
CA SER A 94 10.66 23.96 25.28
C SER A 94 10.31 22.69 24.51
N GLU A 95 10.90 22.52 23.33
CA GLU A 95 10.81 21.27 22.57
C GLU A 95 11.48 20.15 23.37
N GLY A 96 10.78 19.03 23.57
CA GLY A 96 11.35 17.88 24.26
C GLY A 96 12.33 17.08 23.41
N LEU A 97 12.34 17.30 22.10
CA LEU A 97 13.25 16.70 21.13
C LEU A 97 13.98 17.79 20.34
N THR A 98 15.16 17.47 19.82
CA THR A 98 15.86 18.37 18.90
C THR A 98 15.12 18.49 17.57
N LEU A 99 15.31 19.60 16.86
CA LEU A 99 14.68 19.83 15.55
C LEU A 99 15.02 18.74 14.53
N GLU A 100 16.20 18.11 14.63
CA GLU A 100 16.58 17.01 13.75
C GLU A 100 15.80 15.74 14.07
N GLU A 101 15.65 15.39 15.34
CA GLU A 101 14.83 14.24 15.76
C GLU A 101 13.35 14.46 15.45
N ILE A 102 12.84 15.69 15.66
CA ILE A 102 11.49 16.07 15.26
C ILE A 102 11.35 15.91 13.76
N LYS A 103 12.31 16.39 12.96
CA LYS A 103 12.27 16.27 11.50
C LYS A 103 12.29 14.81 11.04
N VAL A 104 13.01 13.92 11.73
CA VAL A 104 13.01 12.47 11.42
C VAL A 104 11.68 11.82 11.78
N LEU A 105 11.10 12.16 12.93
CA LEU A 105 9.84 11.58 13.40
C LEU A 105 8.60 12.17 12.70
N THR A 106 8.69 13.42 12.23
CA THR A 106 7.64 14.11 11.45
C THR A 106 7.87 14.00 9.94
N LYS A 107 8.95 13.36 9.51
CA LYS A 107 9.10 12.89 8.14
C LYS A 107 8.01 11.86 7.92
N SER A 108 6.89 12.29 7.32
CA SER A 108 5.92 11.37 6.73
C SER A 108 6.70 10.27 6.04
N PRO A 109 6.36 8.98 6.26
CA PRO A 109 7.08 7.90 5.61
C PRO A 109 7.12 8.26 4.13
N GLU A 110 8.33 8.53 3.63
CA GLU A 110 8.53 8.83 2.22
C GLU A 110 7.86 7.70 1.45
N SER A 111 7.16 8.06 0.37
CA SER A 111 6.23 7.22 -0.36
C SER A 111 6.91 6.01 -1.03
N ASP A 112 7.45 5.11 -0.24
CA ASP A 112 7.72 3.77 -0.67
C ASP A 112 6.37 3.18 -1.09
N PRO A 113 6.25 2.68 -2.33
CA PRO A 113 5.01 2.13 -2.81
C PRO A 113 4.56 1.07 -1.80
N THR A 114 3.36 1.29 -1.27
CA THR A 114 2.73 0.45 -0.27
C THR A 114 2.70 -0.97 -0.81
N GLU A 115 2.66 -2.00 0.05
CA GLU A 115 2.56 -3.39 -0.42
C GLU A 115 1.39 -3.58 -1.40
N LEU A 116 0.28 -2.87 -1.16
CA LEU A 116 -0.88 -2.83 -2.06
C LEU A 116 -0.53 -2.26 -3.44
N ASP A 117 0.27 -1.20 -3.51
CA ASP A 117 0.71 -0.59 -4.76
C ASP A 117 1.59 -1.56 -5.55
N ARG A 118 2.51 -2.26 -4.86
CA ARG A 118 3.38 -3.28 -5.47
C ARG A 118 2.57 -4.46 -6.03
N ILE A 119 1.58 -4.92 -5.26
CA ILE A 119 0.65 -5.96 -5.71
C ILE A 119 -0.14 -5.48 -6.92
N GLY A 120 -0.64 -4.24 -6.88
CA GLY A 120 -1.37 -3.61 -7.99
C GLY A 120 -0.56 -3.59 -9.27
N PHE A 121 0.70 -3.13 -9.23
CA PHE A 121 1.59 -3.15 -10.39
C PHE A 121 1.82 -4.58 -10.93
N SER A 122 2.04 -5.55 -10.04
CA SER A 122 2.25 -6.95 -10.45
C SER A 122 1.02 -7.58 -11.11
N LEU A 123 -0.19 -7.19 -10.67
CA LEU A 123 -1.44 -7.69 -11.22
C LEU A 123 -1.66 -7.13 -12.62
N VAL A 124 -1.50 -5.81 -12.79
CA VAL A 124 -1.60 -5.15 -14.11
C VAL A 124 -0.60 -5.76 -15.10
N GLN A 125 0.64 -6.00 -14.66
CA GLN A 125 1.64 -6.64 -15.50
C GLN A 125 1.23 -8.07 -15.92
N ARG A 126 0.71 -8.88 -15.00
CA ARG A 126 0.23 -10.23 -15.32
C ARG A 126 -0.98 -10.21 -16.25
N GLU A 127 -1.91 -9.28 -16.05
CA GLU A 127 -3.10 -9.16 -16.89
C GLU A 127 -2.73 -8.79 -18.32
N LEU A 128 -1.72 -7.94 -18.51
CA LEU A 128 -1.18 -7.59 -19.81
C LEU A 128 -0.57 -8.82 -20.52
N GLU A 129 0.26 -9.59 -19.83
CA GLU A 129 0.86 -10.82 -20.38
C GLU A 129 -0.22 -11.86 -20.76
N ALA A 130 -1.25 -12.01 -19.91
CA ALA A 130 -2.37 -12.90 -20.19
C ALA A 130 -3.17 -12.47 -21.43
N LEU A 131 -3.37 -11.16 -21.63
CA LEU A 131 -4.01 -10.62 -22.82
C LEU A 131 -3.18 -10.87 -24.09
N GLU A 132 -1.86 -10.68 -24.02
CA GLU A 132 -0.97 -10.94 -25.14
C GLU A 132 -0.97 -12.42 -25.55
N LEU A 133 -0.85 -13.33 -24.58
CA LEU A 133 -0.93 -14.78 -24.84
C LEU A 133 -2.28 -15.18 -25.44
N ARG A 134 -3.38 -14.60 -24.94
CA ARG A 134 -4.71 -14.86 -25.49
C ARG A 134 -4.81 -14.38 -26.94
N GLN A 135 -4.29 -13.20 -27.24
CA GLN A 135 -4.26 -12.66 -28.61
C GLN A 135 -3.44 -13.56 -29.54
N GLN A 136 -2.27 -14.02 -29.10
CA GLN A 136 -1.44 -14.95 -29.87
C GLN A 136 -2.16 -16.27 -30.14
N ASN A 137 -2.82 -16.85 -29.14
CA ASN A 137 -3.59 -18.08 -29.30
C ASN A 137 -4.77 -17.92 -30.28
N GLU A 138 -5.47 -16.78 -30.23
CA GLU A 138 -6.54 -16.47 -31.17
C GLU A 138 -6.01 -16.37 -32.61
N ALA A 139 -4.90 -15.66 -32.80
CA ALA A 139 -4.26 -15.53 -34.10
C ALA A 139 -3.76 -16.88 -34.65
N LEU A 140 -3.15 -17.72 -33.80
CA LEU A 140 -2.73 -19.06 -34.16
C LEU A 140 -3.94 -19.94 -34.53
N GLY A 141 -5.04 -19.85 -33.78
CA GLY A 141 -6.28 -20.55 -34.09
C GLY A 141 -6.85 -20.15 -35.46
N ALA A 142 -6.87 -18.85 -35.77
CA ALA A 142 -7.32 -18.36 -37.07
C ALA A 142 -6.44 -18.90 -38.22
N GLN A 143 -5.11 -18.93 -38.05
CA GLN A 143 -4.19 -19.50 -39.04
C GLN A 143 -4.39 -21.01 -39.25
N ILE A 144 -4.71 -21.75 -38.19
CA ILE A 144 -5.01 -23.19 -38.29
C ILE A 144 -6.25 -23.40 -39.16
N VAL A 145 -7.33 -22.68 -38.88
CA VAL A 145 -8.58 -22.76 -39.68
C VAL A 145 -8.33 -22.37 -41.13
N GLU A 146 -7.55 -21.31 -41.38
CA GLU A 146 -7.19 -20.91 -42.74
C GLU A 146 -6.45 -22.02 -43.49
N LYS A 147 -5.43 -22.63 -42.85
CA LYS A 147 -4.68 -23.73 -43.45
C LYS A 147 -5.55 -24.97 -43.69
N GLU A 148 -6.48 -25.28 -42.80
CA GLU A 148 -7.43 -26.37 -42.99
C GLU A 148 -8.33 -26.12 -44.21
N ILE A 149 -8.82 -24.89 -44.41
CA ILE A 149 -9.59 -24.51 -45.61
C ILE A 149 -8.75 -24.65 -46.89
N GLN A 150 -7.50 -24.19 -46.87
CA GLN A 150 -6.58 -24.33 -48.00
C GLN A 150 -6.33 -25.80 -48.33
N MET A 151 -6.11 -26.64 -47.32
CA MET A 151 -5.91 -28.09 -47.47
C MET A 151 -7.15 -28.76 -48.08
N MET A 152 -8.34 -28.46 -47.59
CA MET A 152 -9.60 -28.97 -48.14
C MET A 152 -9.78 -28.56 -49.60
N THR A 153 -9.45 -27.32 -49.94
CA THR A 153 -9.56 -26.81 -51.31
C THR A 153 -8.61 -27.54 -52.26
N MET A 154 -7.35 -27.74 -51.84
CA MET A 154 -6.39 -28.51 -52.63
C MET A 154 -6.82 -29.98 -52.79
N GLN A 155 -7.35 -30.59 -51.74
CA GLN A 155 -7.85 -31.96 -51.82
C GLN A 155 -9.02 -32.09 -52.81
N ALA A 156 -9.96 -31.14 -52.79
CA ALA A 156 -11.06 -31.08 -53.74
C ALA A 156 -10.55 -30.89 -55.18
N GLN A 157 -9.54 -30.05 -55.39
CA GLN A 157 -8.91 -29.87 -56.69
C GLN A 157 -8.27 -31.17 -57.20
N ASN A 158 -7.51 -31.87 -56.35
CA ASN A 158 -6.89 -33.16 -56.71
C ASN A 158 -7.94 -34.22 -57.07
N GLN A 159 -9.07 -34.26 -56.36
CA GLN A 159 -10.18 -35.15 -56.70
C GLN A 159 -10.79 -34.81 -58.07
N ALA A 160 -11.00 -33.53 -58.38
CA ALA A 160 -11.54 -33.08 -59.66
C ALA A 160 -10.59 -33.40 -60.84
N LEU A 161 -9.29 -33.21 -60.64
CA LEU A 161 -8.26 -33.60 -61.61
C LEU A 161 -8.26 -35.11 -61.84
N GLY A 162 -8.34 -35.91 -60.77
CA GLY A 162 -8.44 -37.36 -60.85
C GLY A 162 -9.68 -37.82 -61.63
N ALA A 163 -10.85 -37.24 -61.35
CA ALA A 163 -12.07 -37.53 -62.10
C ALA A 163 -11.96 -37.16 -63.59
N SER A 164 -11.32 -36.03 -63.90
CA SER A 164 -11.08 -35.61 -65.29
C SER A 164 -10.14 -36.58 -66.02
N LEU A 165 -9.09 -37.05 -65.36
CA LEU A 165 -8.16 -38.04 -65.92
C LEU A 165 -8.88 -39.34 -66.28
N VAL A 166 -9.68 -39.89 -65.35
CA VAL A 166 -10.51 -41.08 -65.62
C VAL A 166 -11.45 -40.84 -66.80
N GLY A 167 -12.06 -39.65 -66.88
CA GLY A 167 -12.90 -39.28 -68.01
C GLY A 167 -12.16 -39.27 -69.35
N PHE A 168 -10.92 -38.78 -69.38
CA PHE A 168 -10.08 -38.82 -70.57
C PHE A 168 -9.66 -40.25 -70.94
N GLU A 169 -9.27 -41.07 -69.97
CA GLU A 169 -8.93 -42.48 -70.19
C GLU A 169 -10.10 -43.25 -70.82
N LEU A 170 -11.32 -43.08 -70.29
CA LEU A 170 -12.51 -43.71 -70.86
C LEU A 170 -12.77 -43.26 -72.31
N ARG A 171 -12.59 -41.97 -72.62
CA ARG A 171 -12.78 -41.44 -73.98
C ARG A 171 -11.73 -41.99 -74.95
N LEU A 172 -10.49 -42.13 -74.50
CA LEU A 172 -9.41 -42.76 -75.28
C LEU A 172 -9.75 -44.22 -75.59
N MET A 173 -10.21 -44.98 -74.59
CA MET A 173 -10.64 -46.38 -74.79
C MET A 173 -11.77 -46.50 -75.83
N SER A 174 -12.77 -45.61 -75.80
CA SER A 174 -13.83 -45.59 -76.81
C SER A 174 -13.29 -45.33 -78.22
N LEU A 175 -12.39 -44.36 -78.37
CA LEU A 175 -11.78 -44.03 -79.68
C LEU A 175 -10.89 -45.16 -80.22
N GLU A 176 -10.14 -45.84 -79.35
CA GLU A 176 -9.34 -47.00 -79.73
C GLU A 176 -10.22 -48.19 -80.14
N SER A 177 -11.33 -48.41 -79.42
CA SER A 177 -12.33 -49.42 -79.80
C SER A 177 -12.93 -49.11 -81.17
N ASP A 178 -13.33 -47.86 -81.43
CA ASP A 178 -13.91 -47.45 -82.71
C ASP A 178 -12.91 -47.67 -83.87
N LYS A 179 -11.65 -47.29 -83.69
CA LYS A 179 -10.59 -47.54 -84.69
C LYS A 179 -10.38 -49.03 -84.99
N ASN A 180 -10.44 -49.89 -83.97
CA ASN A 180 -10.23 -51.33 -84.14
C ASN A 180 -11.43 -52.05 -84.78
N THR A 181 -12.57 -51.37 -84.94
CA THR A 181 -13.78 -51.91 -85.60
C THR A 181 -13.99 -51.44 -87.04
N GLN A 182 -13.13 -50.55 -87.57
CA GLN A 182 -13.11 -50.26 -89.00
C GLN A 182 -12.31 -51.34 -89.75
N PRO A 183 -12.91 -52.11 -90.68
CA PRO A 183 -12.17 -53.09 -91.46
C PRO A 183 -11.18 -52.36 -92.38
N GLU A 184 -9.89 -52.61 -92.19
CA GLU A 184 -8.87 -52.33 -93.19
C GLU A 184 -9.24 -53.01 -94.52
N GLY A 185 -9.32 -52.21 -95.58
CA GLY A 185 -9.22 -52.69 -96.95
C GLY A 185 -10.45 -53.41 -97.50
N VAL A 186 -11.32 -52.66 -98.17
CA VAL A 186 -11.80 -53.13 -99.47
C VAL A 186 -11.60 -52.03 -100.49
N ASP A 187 -10.39 -51.97 -101.03
CA ASP A 187 -10.15 -51.45 -102.38
C ASP A 187 -11.12 -52.15 -103.33
N LYS A 188 -12.06 -51.41 -103.90
CA LYS A 188 -12.78 -51.82 -105.12
C LYS A 188 -12.41 -50.86 -106.24
N ASN A 189 -11.28 -51.14 -106.87
CA ASN A 189 -11.10 -50.87 -108.29
C ASN A 189 -11.92 -51.92 -109.07
N VAL A 190 -13.09 -51.55 -109.60
CA VAL A 190 -13.68 -51.99 -110.88
C VAL A 190 -14.63 -50.90 -111.35
#